data_AF-A0A1B8VYK1-F1
#
_entry.id   AF-A0A1B8VYK1-F1
#
_cell.length_a   1.000
_cell.length_b   1.000
_cell.length_c   1.000
_cell.angle_alpha   90.00
_cell.angle_beta   90.00
_cell.angle_gamma   90.00
#
_symmetry.space_group_name_H-M   'P 1'
#
loop_
_entity.id
_entity.type
_entity.pdbx_description
1 polymer ?
#
loop_
_entity_poly.entity_id
_entity_poly.type
_entity_poly.pdbx_seq_one_letter_code
_entity_poly.pdbx_strand_id
1 'polypeptide(L)'
;MKIKKRIVLFLSLIVVISVLSACGSNNTKNNGNTTANGNGSESANSNEPLTLTFFDKNTSDKFTNTVAAEITKRTGITIEIQQPTGNPAEKLNLMLASDDLPDIILFDRRSDLVNKYIDSGAIIPLNELIEKYGPDVTTMYGDVLNKTRYKDGKNYYLSNWYGFENEPVYSFNIRKDILKELAPDKAEGGVPFTQSEFKQLLVDFKAKYPSMDGKDTIPLTMDGENFGGSFNTFKGMFGLMPMFEDNGKIKFDVKDPKYRDMILYMNDLYRSGLMDKEWAINKKQVWEQKLATGTILSTTGSFWDPGAANTILLKDRGEESQLFPYKVVADGVDPGKTTYGGRSSLGWDAITITKKNKNPERTMKFMNFLASEEGQYLLMWGIEGQHWDMKDGKHTPRPEVLQGFKNDWNAYAKETGIRKWTWFIKNGNGSDGTPYDLPGRYQRGAVDQMALKNLSDSVYDSVIYEGIGPQGGTPEALNEQKVTDIVKQALTKAIMAKTADEASSIFDKMLSDMKAAGDEKVEAIYTTNYNSRLELWK
;
A
#
# COMPACT_ATOMS: atom_id res chain seq x y z
N MET A 1 35.30 42.06 -6.67
CA MET A 1 35.36 40.97 -7.68
C MET A 1 36.74 40.32 -7.90
N LYS A 2 37.84 40.76 -7.23
CA LYS A 2 39.19 40.17 -7.40
C LYS A 2 39.63 39.16 -6.33
N ILE A 3 38.90 39.04 -5.22
CA ILE A 3 39.22 38.08 -4.13
C ILE A 3 38.58 36.70 -4.37
N LYS A 4 37.40 36.64 -5.01
CA LYS A 4 36.72 35.37 -5.34
C LYS A 4 37.46 34.54 -6.41
N LYS A 5 38.26 35.17 -7.29
CA LYS A 5 39.08 34.45 -8.30
C LYS A 5 40.36 33.81 -7.74
N ARG A 6 40.87 34.26 -6.58
CA ARG A 6 42.08 33.69 -5.96
C ARG A 6 41.79 32.47 -5.08
N ILE A 7 40.59 32.39 -4.51
CA ILE A 7 40.15 31.24 -3.70
C ILE A 7 39.83 30.03 -4.58
N VAL A 8 39.25 30.26 -5.77
CA VAL A 8 38.99 29.18 -6.74
C VAL A 8 40.29 28.58 -7.29
N LEU A 9 41.34 29.39 -7.49
CA LEU A 9 42.63 28.88 -7.98
C LEU A 9 43.42 28.08 -6.92
N PHE A 10 43.16 28.31 -5.63
CA PHE A 10 43.85 27.60 -4.53
C PHE A 10 43.17 26.27 -4.16
N LEU A 11 41.84 26.14 -4.37
CA LEU A 11 41.13 24.87 -4.18
C LEU A 11 41.39 23.87 -5.32
N SER A 12 41.68 24.34 -6.54
CA SER A 12 41.98 23.48 -7.69
C SER A 12 43.36 22.82 -7.64
N LEU A 13 44.29 23.32 -6.79
CA LEU A 13 45.65 22.78 -6.68
C LEU A 13 45.76 21.64 -5.64
N ILE A 14 44.79 21.51 -4.74
CA ILE A 14 44.81 20.49 -3.66
C ILE A 14 44.17 19.17 -4.11
N VAL A 15 43.36 19.18 -5.18
CA VAL A 15 42.67 17.98 -5.70
C VAL A 15 43.56 17.16 -6.68
N VAL A 16 44.71 17.69 -7.11
CA VAL A 16 45.58 17.03 -8.11
C VAL A 16 46.73 16.22 -7.47
N ILE A 17 46.93 16.27 -6.15
CA ILE A 17 48.09 15.65 -5.48
C ILE A 17 47.79 14.27 -4.84
N SER A 18 46.53 13.83 -4.74
CA SER A 18 46.16 12.57 -4.06
C SER A 18 46.05 11.33 -4.96
N VAL A 19 46.46 11.39 -6.23
CA VAL A 19 46.36 10.25 -7.18
C VAL A 19 47.73 9.58 -7.50
N LEU A 20 48.81 9.89 -6.78
CA LEU A 20 50.14 9.35 -7.09
C LEU A 20 50.88 8.81 -5.87
N SER A 21 50.37 7.73 -5.28
CA SER A 21 51.18 6.87 -4.42
C SER A 21 50.52 5.49 -4.24
N ALA A 22 50.77 4.57 -5.18
CA ALA A 22 51.00 3.15 -4.92
C ALA A 22 50.97 2.33 -6.23
N CYS A 23 52.03 2.44 -7.03
CA CYS A 23 52.45 1.40 -7.95
C CYS A 23 53.97 1.47 -8.08
N GLY A 24 54.70 0.41 -7.71
CA GLY A 24 55.98 0.12 -8.36
C GLY A 24 57.07 -0.60 -7.58
N SER A 25 57.25 -1.87 -7.94
CA SER A 25 58.45 -2.73 -7.83
C SER A 25 58.72 -3.42 -6.47
N ASN A 26 59.23 -4.66 -6.38
CA ASN A 26 59.73 -5.57 -7.40
C ASN A 26 59.83 -7.02 -6.86
N ASN A 27 59.27 -7.96 -7.62
CA ASN A 27 59.84 -9.24 -8.07
C ASN A 27 60.77 -10.07 -7.15
N THR A 28 60.29 -11.25 -6.70
CA THR A 28 61.08 -12.49 -6.74
C THR A 28 60.17 -13.72 -6.86
N LYS A 29 60.32 -14.44 -7.98
CA LYS A 29 59.84 -15.81 -8.18
C LYS A 29 60.53 -16.75 -7.18
N ASN A 30 59.78 -17.68 -6.61
CA ASN A 30 60.32 -19.04 -6.47
C ASN A 30 59.24 -20.10 -6.66
N ASN A 31 59.61 -21.10 -7.43
CA ASN A 31 58.80 -22.18 -7.96
C ASN A 31 58.79 -23.33 -6.95
N GLY A 32 57.61 -23.90 -6.64
CA GLY A 32 57.47 -25.02 -5.72
C GLY A 32 56.21 -25.81 -6.04
N ASN A 33 56.38 -26.81 -6.89
CA ASN A 33 55.34 -27.71 -7.39
C ASN A 33 55.02 -28.79 -6.34
N THR A 34 53.78 -28.88 -5.86
CA THR A 34 53.21 -30.13 -5.33
C THR A 34 51.71 -30.20 -5.57
N THR A 35 51.33 -31.18 -6.37
CA THR A 35 49.98 -31.69 -6.63
C THR A 35 49.27 -32.19 -5.38
N ALA A 36 48.00 -31.83 -5.21
CA ALA A 36 47.01 -32.65 -4.51
C ALA A 36 45.59 -32.34 -5.02
N ASN A 37 44.95 -33.37 -5.57
CA ASN A 37 43.52 -33.43 -5.85
C ASN A 37 42.71 -33.20 -4.56
N GLY A 38 41.68 -32.38 -4.65
CA GLY A 38 40.72 -32.17 -3.58
C GLY A 38 39.51 -31.43 -4.10
N ASN A 39 38.52 -32.17 -4.60
CA ASN A 39 37.20 -31.67 -4.94
C ASN A 39 36.53 -31.24 -3.63
N GLY A 40 36.53 -29.95 -3.34
CA GLY A 40 35.96 -29.35 -2.14
C GLY A 40 35.14 -28.14 -2.54
N SER A 41 33.82 -28.28 -2.44
CA SER A 41 32.87 -27.16 -2.42
C SER A 41 33.28 -26.19 -1.32
N GLU A 42 33.93 -25.09 -1.69
CA GLU A 42 34.12 -23.95 -0.80
C GLU A 42 32.74 -23.31 -0.54
N SER A 43 32.11 -23.74 0.55
CA SER A 43 31.12 -22.93 1.25
C SER A 43 31.81 -21.67 1.74
N ALA A 44 31.80 -20.62 0.91
CA ALA A 44 32.21 -19.28 1.31
C ALA A 44 31.45 -18.89 2.60
N ASN A 45 32.18 -18.47 3.62
CA ASN A 45 31.66 -18.10 4.93
C ASN A 45 30.45 -17.17 4.81
N SER A 46 29.31 -17.60 5.34
CA SER A 46 27.99 -17.01 5.09
C SER A 46 27.77 -15.60 5.68
N ASN A 47 28.71 -15.09 6.49
CA ASN A 47 28.54 -13.88 7.30
C ASN A 47 29.57 -12.77 7.02
N GLU A 48 30.33 -12.85 5.92
CA GLU A 48 31.20 -11.73 5.53
C GLU A 48 30.37 -10.45 5.32
N PRO A 49 30.83 -9.29 5.85
CA PRO A 49 30.13 -8.01 5.68
C PRO A 49 29.88 -7.67 4.22
N LEU A 50 28.62 -7.46 3.87
CA LEU A 50 28.19 -7.07 2.53
C LEU A 50 27.20 -5.92 2.64
N THR A 51 27.42 -4.85 1.87
CA THR A 51 26.42 -3.78 1.72
C THR A 51 25.67 -3.98 0.42
N LEU A 52 24.34 -3.98 0.49
CA LEU A 52 23.45 -4.01 -0.68
C LEU A 52 22.74 -2.67 -0.81
N THR A 53 22.69 -2.14 -2.02
CA THR A 53 21.89 -0.97 -2.35
C THR A 53 20.44 -1.38 -2.63
N PHE A 54 19.49 -0.67 -2.04
CA PHE A 54 18.07 -1.00 -2.16
C PHE A 54 17.25 0.27 -2.46
N PHE A 55 16.70 0.35 -3.67
CA PHE A 55 15.66 1.33 -3.96
C PHE A 55 14.33 0.93 -3.30
N ASP A 56 13.92 1.70 -2.30
CA ASP A 56 12.65 1.52 -1.59
C ASP A 56 11.84 2.82 -1.63
N LYS A 57 10.70 2.81 -2.33
CA LYS A 57 9.82 3.98 -2.44
C LYS A 57 9.10 4.31 -1.13
N ASN A 58 9.01 3.37 -0.19
CA ASN A 58 8.16 3.47 0.99
C ASN A 58 8.87 4.15 2.19
N THR A 59 10.20 4.31 2.18
CA THR A 59 10.94 4.88 3.31
C THR A 59 12.26 5.56 2.92
N SER A 60 12.58 6.71 3.54
CA SER A 60 13.91 7.35 3.51
C SER A 60 14.79 7.00 4.71
N ASP A 61 14.26 6.29 5.70
CA ASP A 61 15.01 6.07 6.94
C ASP A 61 16.22 5.17 6.70
N LYS A 62 17.31 5.49 7.37
CA LYS A 62 18.55 4.70 7.31
C LYS A 62 18.35 3.35 7.97
N PHE A 63 19.02 2.33 7.45
CA PHE A 63 19.01 0.97 7.97
C PHE A 63 19.90 0.84 9.23
N THR A 64 19.54 1.55 10.30
CA THR A 64 20.37 1.68 11.52
C THR A 64 19.61 1.50 12.83
N ASN A 65 18.30 1.22 12.77
CA ASN A 65 17.50 0.94 13.97
C ASN A 65 17.82 -0.44 14.58
N THR A 66 17.25 -0.71 15.76
CA THR A 66 17.53 -1.94 16.53
C THR A 66 17.31 -3.21 15.71
N VAL A 67 16.18 -3.32 14.99
CA VAL A 67 15.91 -4.45 14.09
C VAL A 67 16.91 -4.53 12.95
N ALA A 68 17.26 -3.41 12.31
CA ALA A 68 18.26 -3.37 11.24
C ALA A 68 19.66 -3.82 11.70
N ALA A 69 20.05 -3.43 12.91
CA ALA A 69 21.31 -3.87 13.52
C ALA A 69 21.31 -5.38 13.79
N GLU A 70 20.21 -5.94 14.27
CA GLU A 70 20.09 -7.39 14.50
C GLU A 70 20.05 -8.18 13.19
N ILE A 71 19.36 -7.69 12.16
CA ILE A 71 19.40 -8.26 10.81
C ILE A 71 20.85 -8.29 10.29
N THR A 72 21.57 -7.17 10.42
CA THR A 72 22.98 -7.07 9.99
C THR A 72 23.85 -8.09 10.73
N LYS A 73 23.66 -8.22 12.04
CA LYS A 73 24.41 -9.16 12.88
C LYS A 73 24.16 -10.62 12.48
N ARG A 74 22.91 -10.99 12.15
CA ARG A 74 22.55 -12.38 11.77
C ARG A 74 23.00 -12.76 10.37
N THR A 75 23.02 -11.79 9.44
CA THR A 75 23.20 -12.07 8.00
C THR A 75 24.52 -11.58 7.42
N GLY A 76 25.24 -10.72 8.15
CA GLY A 76 26.37 -9.95 7.64
C GLY A 76 25.98 -8.88 6.60
N ILE A 77 24.67 -8.64 6.36
CA ILE A 77 24.19 -7.75 5.31
C ILE A 77 23.69 -6.44 5.89
N THR A 78 24.22 -5.32 5.39
CA THR A 78 23.71 -3.96 5.64
C THR A 78 23.04 -3.43 4.38
N ILE A 79 21.94 -2.70 4.55
CA ILE A 79 21.20 -2.10 3.43
C ILE A 79 21.48 -0.60 3.33
N GLU A 80 21.87 -0.14 2.16
CA GLU A 80 21.87 1.27 1.80
C GLU A 80 20.55 1.61 1.10
N ILE A 81 19.63 2.26 1.82
CA ILE A 81 18.32 2.66 1.30
C ILE A 81 18.46 3.87 0.38
N GLN A 82 17.98 3.72 -0.85
CA GLN A 82 17.90 4.75 -1.87
C GLN A 82 16.43 5.13 -2.11
N GLN A 83 15.89 6.04 -1.30
CA GLN A 83 14.53 6.55 -1.57
C GLN A 83 14.56 7.56 -2.73
N PRO A 84 13.61 7.51 -3.67
CA PRO A 84 13.46 8.57 -4.66
C PRO A 84 13.14 9.90 -3.97
N THR A 85 13.83 10.97 -4.37
CA THR A 85 13.32 12.33 -4.20
C THR A 85 12.33 12.61 -5.35
N GLY A 86 11.11 13.04 -5.04
CA GLY A 86 10.07 13.26 -6.04
C GLY A 86 9.31 11.98 -6.43
N ASN A 87 8.88 11.89 -7.69
CA ASN A 87 8.03 10.78 -8.16
C ASN A 87 8.84 9.48 -8.34
N PRO A 88 8.50 8.38 -7.61
CA PRO A 88 9.19 7.11 -7.74
C PRO A 88 9.21 6.53 -9.16
N ALA A 89 8.11 6.67 -9.92
CA ALA A 89 7.99 6.12 -11.27
C ALA A 89 8.92 6.83 -12.27
N GLU A 90 9.09 8.15 -12.15
CA GLU A 90 10.04 8.91 -12.97
C GLU A 90 11.48 8.48 -12.67
N LYS A 91 11.82 8.30 -11.39
CA LYS A 91 13.16 7.87 -10.99
C LYS A 91 13.49 6.47 -11.49
N LEU A 92 12.54 5.54 -11.43
CA LEU A 92 12.70 4.19 -11.98
C LEU A 92 12.90 4.23 -13.51
N ASN A 93 12.11 5.01 -14.26
CA ASN A 93 12.34 5.17 -15.70
C ASN A 93 13.75 5.70 -16.01
N LEU A 94 14.25 6.67 -15.23
CA LEU A 94 15.61 7.19 -15.40
C LEU A 94 16.67 6.12 -15.11
N MET A 95 16.53 5.36 -14.01
CA MET A 95 17.44 4.26 -13.66
C MET A 95 17.48 3.20 -14.77
N LEU A 96 16.32 2.83 -15.32
CA LEU A 96 16.22 1.87 -16.42
C LEU A 96 16.93 2.39 -17.68
N ALA A 97 16.72 3.66 -18.03
CA ALA A 97 17.34 4.28 -19.21
C ALA A 97 18.85 4.46 -19.07
N SER A 98 19.36 4.75 -17.87
CA SER A 98 20.80 4.93 -17.62
C SER A 98 21.54 3.64 -17.28
N ASP A 99 20.83 2.51 -17.11
CA ASP A 99 21.37 1.24 -16.62
C ASP A 99 22.07 1.36 -15.23
N ASP A 100 21.69 2.39 -14.47
CA ASP A 100 22.18 2.68 -13.11
C ASP A 100 21.22 2.06 -12.11
N LEU A 101 21.39 0.74 -11.90
CA LEU A 101 20.49 -0.07 -11.11
C LEU A 101 21.11 -0.38 -9.74
N PRO A 102 20.35 -0.27 -8.63
CA PRO A 102 20.77 -0.79 -7.33
C PRO A 102 20.77 -2.32 -7.33
N ASP A 103 21.18 -2.95 -6.24
CA ASP A 103 21.17 -4.41 -6.08
C ASP A 103 19.74 -4.97 -5.99
N ILE A 104 18.84 -4.21 -5.34
CA ILE A 104 17.44 -4.56 -5.10
C ILE A 104 16.54 -3.38 -5.46
N ILE A 105 15.40 -3.64 -6.09
CA ILE A 105 14.37 -2.62 -6.36
C ILE A 105 13.02 -3.11 -5.82
N LEU A 106 12.34 -2.23 -5.10
CA LEU A 106 10.94 -2.37 -4.69
C LEU A 106 10.07 -1.49 -5.59
N PHE A 107 9.19 -2.13 -6.35
CA PHE A 107 8.20 -1.49 -7.21
C PHE A 107 6.82 -1.50 -6.54
N ASP A 108 5.92 -0.62 -6.98
CA ASP A 108 4.49 -0.93 -6.88
C ASP A 108 4.22 -2.11 -7.83
N ARG A 109 3.72 -3.23 -7.30
CA ARG A 109 3.48 -4.45 -8.08
C ARG A 109 2.49 -4.23 -9.21
N ARG A 110 1.56 -3.27 -9.07
CA ARG A 110 0.54 -2.96 -10.09
C ARG A 110 1.10 -2.07 -11.21
N SER A 111 2.31 -1.55 -11.06
CA SER A 111 2.95 -0.72 -12.07
C SER A 111 3.44 -1.54 -13.26
N ASP A 112 3.14 -1.07 -14.48
CA ASP A 112 3.72 -1.60 -15.73
C ASP A 112 5.26 -1.51 -15.76
N LEU A 113 5.88 -0.70 -14.89
CA LEU A 113 7.34 -0.67 -14.74
C LEU A 113 7.92 -2.03 -14.38
N VAL A 114 7.22 -2.87 -13.60
CA VAL A 114 7.71 -4.22 -13.29
C VAL A 114 7.93 -5.00 -14.58
N ASN A 115 6.93 -5.02 -15.48
CA ASN A 115 7.01 -5.72 -16.76
C ASN A 115 8.12 -5.16 -17.67
N LYS A 116 8.29 -3.84 -17.72
CA LYS A 116 9.38 -3.20 -18.50
C LYS A 116 10.77 -3.61 -18.02
N TYR A 117 10.96 -3.74 -16.71
CA TYR A 117 12.22 -4.22 -16.14
C TYR A 117 12.46 -5.71 -16.43
N ILE A 118 11.40 -6.53 -16.44
CA ILE A 118 11.49 -7.94 -16.86
C ILE A 118 11.87 -8.03 -18.35
N ASP A 119 11.11 -7.35 -19.23
CA ASP A 119 11.29 -7.43 -20.68
C ASP A 119 12.64 -6.89 -21.16
N SER A 120 13.23 -5.91 -20.45
CA SER A 120 14.57 -5.39 -20.72
C SER A 120 15.71 -6.24 -20.14
N GLY A 121 15.38 -7.26 -19.33
CA GLY A 121 16.36 -8.06 -18.59
C GLY A 121 17.06 -7.32 -17.45
N ALA A 122 16.54 -6.17 -17.01
CA ALA A 122 17.10 -5.37 -15.92
C ALA A 122 16.95 -6.06 -14.55
N ILE A 123 15.94 -6.93 -14.39
CA ILE A 123 15.76 -7.79 -13.22
C ILE A 123 15.86 -9.26 -13.62
N ILE A 124 16.43 -10.08 -12.73
CA ILE A 124 16.72 -11.49 -13.00
C ILE A 124 15.56 -12.40 -12.57
N PRO A 125 15.33 -13.54 -13.23
CA PRO A 125 14.40 -14.55 -12.73
C PRO A 125 14.93 -15.13 -11.40
N LEU A 126 14.01 -15.45 -10.49
CA LEU A 126 14.30 -15.91 -9.14
C LEU A 126 14.17 -17.42 -8.96
N ASN A 127 13.59 -18.16 -9.92
CA ASN A 127 13.23 -19.57 -9.74
C ASN A 127 14.42 -20.45 -9.27
N GLU A 128 15.57 -20.39 -9.93
CA GLU A 128 16.75 -21.18 -9.52
C GLU A 128 17.32 -20.74 -8.17
N LEU A 129 17.25 -19.43 -7.86
CA LEU A 129 17.68 -18.89 -6.57
C LEU A 129 16.75 -19.36 -5.45
N ILE A 130 15.43 -19.35 -5.68
CA ILE A 130 14.43 -19.83 -4.73
C ILE A 130 14.61 -21.33 -4.48
N GLU A 131 14.80 -22.12 -5.55
CA GLU A 131 15.01 -23.57 -5.43
C GLU A 131 16.25 -23.92 -4.60
N LYS A 132 17.38 -23.22 -4.81
CA LYS A 132 18.65 -23.51 -4.13
C LYS A 132 18.79 -22.86 -2.76
N TYR A 133 18.19 -21.68 -2.57
CA TYR A 133 18.49 -20.80 -1.43
C TYR A 133 17.25 -20.22 -0.74
N GLY A 134 16.04 -20.55 -1.21
CA GLY A 134 14.77 -19.98 -0.76
C GLY A 134 13.74 -20.98 -0.19
N PRO A 135 14.11 -21.92 0.71
CA PRO A 135 13.15 -22.89 1.25
C PRO A 135 12.01 -22.25 2.05
N ASP A 136 12.29 -21.18 2.82
CA ASP A 136 11.28 -20.45 3.57
C ASP A 136 10.42 -19.61 2.63
N VAL A 137 10.99 -19.01 1.59
CA VAL A 137 10.19 -18.34 0.53
C VAL A 137 9.20 -19.32 -0.07
N THR A 138 9.66 -20.53 -0.43
CA THR A 138 8.80 -21.58 -1.00
C THR A 138 7.65 -21.93 -0.06
N THR A 139 7.96 -22.15 1.22
CA THR A 139 6.98 -22.52 2.25
C THR A 139 6.00 -21.39 2.53
N MET A 140 6.51 -20.18 2.72
CA MET A 140 5.73 -19.04 3.20
C MET A 140 4.85 -18.44 2.12
N TYR A 141 5.31 -18.37 0.86
CA TYR A 141 4.52 -17.83 -0.25
C TYR A 141 3.55 -18.86 -0.84
N GLY A 142 3.94 -20.14 -0.89
CA GLY A 142 3.10 -21.21 -1.44
C GLY A 142 2.51 -20.84 -2.81
N ASP A 143 1.19 -20.86 -2.91
CA ASP A 143 0.45 -20.55 -4.14
C ASP A 143 0.65 -19.11 -4.67
N VAL A 144 1.08 -18.17 -3.82
CA VAL A 144 1.44 -16.81 -4.28
C VAL A 144 2.58 -16.87 -5.30
N LEU A 145 3.51 -17.82 -5.20
CA LEU A 145 4.55 -18.00 -6.23
C LEU A 145 3.95 -18.41 -7.58
N ASN A 146 2.90 -19.24 -7.60
CA ASN A 146 2.23 -19.58 -8.86
C ASN A 146 1.56 -18.33 -9.47
N LYS A 147 0.87 -17.55 -8.63
CA LYS A 147 0.08 -16.39 -9.06
C LYS A 147 0.92 -15.18 -9.48
N THR A 148 2.18 -15.11 -9.08
CA THR A 148 3.11 -14.01 -9.41
C THR A 148 4.02 -14.32 -10.61
N ARG A 149 3.84 -15.48 -11.27
CA ARG A 149 4.59 -15.81 -12.49
C ARG A 149 4.33 -14.80 -13.60
N TYR A 150 5.40 -14.45 -14.31
CA TYR A 150 5.33 -13.68 -15.53
C TYR A 150 4.86 -14.55 -16.71
N LYS A 151 4.65 -13.95 -17.89
CA LYS A 151 4.14 -14.62 -19.11
C LYS A 151 5.00 -15.79 -19.59
N ASP A 152 6.27 -15.85 -19.17
CA ASP A 152 7.21 -16.94 -19.47
C ASP A 152 7.23 -18.05 -18.40
N GLY A 153 6.35 -17.96 -17.39
CA GLY A 153 6.24 -18.92 -16.30
C GLY A 153 7.22 -18.72 -15.15
N LYS A 154 8.08 -17.68 -15.19
CA LYS A 154 9.09 -17.43 -14.14
C LYS A 154 8.65 -16.37 -13.13
N ASN A 155 9.23 -16.43 -11.94
CA ASN A 155 9.06 -15.42 -10.90
C ASN A 155 10.22 -14.43 -10.97
N TYR A 156 9.92 -13.13 -10.92
CA TYR A 156 10.92 -12.06 -10.97
C TYR A 156 10.95 -11.19 -9.71
N TYR A 157 9.97 -11.36 -8.83
CA TYR A 157 9.84 -10.62 -7.59
C TYR A 157 9.22 -11.48 -6.49
N LEU A 158 9.39 -11.02 -5.25
CA LEU A 158 8.62 -11.47 -4.10
C LEU A 158 7.74 -10.31 -3.60
N SER A 159 6.48 -10.60 -3.29
CA SER A 159 5.51 -9.63 -2.80
C SER A 159 5.66 -9.29 -1.31
N ASN A 160 5.30 -8.09 -0.87
CA ASN A 160 4.99 -7.86 0.55
C ASN A 160 3.48 -7.86 0.80
N TRP A 161 3.07 -8.04 2.05
CA TRP A 161 1.67 -8.12 2.48
C TRP A 161 0.84 -9.09 1.63
N TYR A 162 1.39 -10.27 1.35
CA TYR A 162 0.74 -11.29 0.55
C TYR A 162 -0.06 -12.28 1.42
N GLY A 163 -0.90 -13.09 0.79
CA GLY A 163 -1.90 -13.92 1.45
C GLY A 163 -3.19 -13.16 1.68
N PHE A 164 -4.32 -13.83 1.56
CA PHE A 164 -5.62 -13.21 1.81
C PHE A 164 -5.90 -13.15 3.31
N GLU A 165 -6.30 -11.97 3.81
CA GLU A 165 -6.70 -11.75 5.19
C GLU A 165 -8.08 -11.10 5.18
N ASN A 166 -8.95 -11.57 6.07
CA ASN A 166 -10.32 -11.07 6.17
C ASN A 166 -10.38 -9.74 6.93
N GLU A 167 -9.75 -8.70 6.37
CA GLU A 167 -9.68 -7.37 6.97
C GLU A 167 -10.41 -6.32 6.14
N PRO A 168 -11.40 -5.62 6.72
CA PRO A 168 -12.04 -4.51 6.04
C PRO A 168 -11.04 -3.39 5.74
N VAL A 169 -11.43 -2.50 4.83
CA VAL A 169 -10.60 -1.38 4.39
C VAL A 169 -11.40 -0.10 4.51
N TYR A 170 -12.43 0.05 3.68
CA TYR A 170 -13.20 1.28 3.53
C TYR A 170 -14.39 1.30 4.49
N SER A 171 -14.80 2.49 4.91
CA SER A 171 -16.02 2.64 5.70
C SER A 171 -16.57 4.07 5.62
N PHE A 172 -17.79 4.26 6.12
CA PHE A 172 -18.21 5.57 6.60
C PHE A 172 -17.73 5.68 8.05
N ASN A 173 -16.74 6.52 8.30
CA ASN A 173 -16.22 6.77 9.64
C ASN A 173 -17.11 7.84 10.27
N ILE A 174 -17.76 7.56 11.40
CA ILE A 174 -18.78 8.42 12.01
C ILE A 174 -18.49 8.59 13.51
N ARG A 175 -18.68 9.80 14.03
CA ARG A 175 -18.59 10.13 15.47
C ARG A 175 -19.56 9.30 16.32
N LYS A 176 -19.03 8.44 17.19
CA LYS A 176 -19.84 7.52 18.00
C LYS A 176 -20.67 8.23 19.07
N ASP A 177 -20.12 9.22 19.74
CA ASP A 177 -20.80 10.03 20.75
C ASP A 177 -22.04 10.74 20.20
N ILE A 178 -21.95 11.29 18.97
CA ILE A 178 -23.08 11.90 18.29
C ILE A 178 -24.09 10.84 17.82
N LEU A 179 -23.62 9.69 17.33
CA LEU A 179 -24.50 8.58 16.97
C LEU A 179 -25.32 8.06 18.15
N LYS A 180 -24.79 8.02 19.37
CA LYS A 180 -25.56 7.63 20.56
C LYS A 180 -26.77 8.52 20.80
N GLU A 181 -26.72 9.77 20.38
CA GLU A 181 -27.81 10.72 20.54
C GLU A 181 -28.78 10.72 19.36
N LEU A 182 -28.28 10.55 18.13
CA LEU A 182 -29.09 10.66 16.91
C LEU A 182 -29.58 9.31 16.35
N ALA A 183 -28.87 8.22 16.61
CA ALA A 183 -29.18 6.86 16.16
C ALA A 183 -28.70 5.82 17.21
N PRO A 184 -29.23 5.85 18.44
CA PRO A 184 -28.75 5.02 19.56
C PRO A 184 -28.78 3.51 19.28
N ASP A 185 -29.71 3.04 18.45
CA ASP A 185 -29.85 1.64 18.04
C ASP A 185 -28.71 1.16 17.10
N LYS A 186 -28.01 2.09 16.45
CA LYS A 186 -26.88 1.81 15.54
C LYS A 186 -25.52 2.13 16.14
N ALA A 187 -25.47 2.95 17.20
CA ALA A 187 -24.23 3.51 17.75
C ALA A 187 -23.20 2.45 18.17
N GLU A 188 -23.64 1.30 18.69
CA GLU A 188 -22.74 0.21 19.10
C GLU A 188 -22.33 -0.73 17.95
N GLY A 189 -22.80 -0.49 16.72
CA GLY A 189 -22.51 -1.29 15.53
C GLY A 189 -23.18 -2.68 15.52
N GLY A 190 -22.94 -3.43 14.45
CA GLY A 190 -23.53 -4.74 14.16
C GLY A 190 -24.82 -4.67 13.33
N VAL A 191 -25.37 -3.48 13.16
CA VAL A 191 -26.53 -3.22 12.29
C VAL A 191 -26.13 -2.16 11.28
N PRO A 192 -26.22 -2.42 9.96
CA PRO A 192 -25.88 -1.43 8.95
C PRO A 192 -26.90 -0.28 8.94
N PHE A 193 -26.45 0.88 8.47
CA PHE A 193 -27.35 1.93 8.01
C PHE A 193 -27.85 1.62 6.60
N THR A 194 -29.09 1.95 6.30
CA THR A 194 -29.52 2.12 4.90
C THR A 194 -29.04 3.47 4.35
N GLN A 195 -29.08 3.64 3.03
CA GLN A 195 -28.77 4.91 2.37
C GLN A 195 -29.64 6.03 2.91
N SER A 196 -30.95 5.77 3.01
CA SER A 196 -31.92 6.72 3.53
C SER A 196 -31.67 7.08 4.99
N GLU A 197 -31.37 6.09 5.85
CA GLU A 197 -31.02 6.32 7.26
C GLU A 197 -29.75 7.16 7.40
N PHE A 198 -28.71 6.87 6.60
CA PHE A 198 -27.46 7.64 6.65
C PHE A 198 -27.68 9.09 6.20
N LYS A 199 -28.43 9.33 5.12
CA LYS A 199 -28.78 10.70 4.71
C LYS A 199 -29.56 11.43 5.80
N GLN A 200 -30.54 10.76 6.44
CA GLN A 200 -31.32 11.35 7.53
C GLN A 200 -30.45 11.71 8.72
N LEU A 201 -29.50 10.84 9.11
CA LEU A 201 -28.53 11.13 10.16
C LEU A 201 -27.73 12.42 9.88
N LEU A 202 -27.27 12.63 8.63
CA LEU A 202 -26.56 13.84 8.25
C LEU A 202 -27.45 15.10 8.36
N VAL A 203 -28.74 14.98 8.01
CA VAL A 203 -29.73 16.05 8.16
C VAL A 203 -29.95 16.40 9.63
N ASP A 204 -30.17 15.38 10.47
CA ASP A 204 -30.44 15.54 11.90
C ASP A 204 -29.25 16.17 12.62
N PHE A 205 -28.03 15.74 12.28
CA PHE A 205 -26.82 16.35 12.81
C PHE A 205 -26.70 17.83 12.45
N LYS A 206 -26.93 18.18 11.19
CA LYS A 206 -26.87 19.58 10.73
C LYS A 206 -27.92 20.46 11.43
N ALA A 207 -29.13 19.92 11.63
CA ALA A 207 -30.22 20.64 12.30
C ALA A 207 -29.95 20.83 13.80
N LYS A 208 -29.42 19.80 14.46
CA LYS A 208 -29.20 19.79 15.91
C LYS A 208 -27.91 20.51 16.32
N TYR A 209 -26.85 20.37 15.53
CA TYR A 209 -25.55 20.97 15.78
C TYR A 209 -25.15 21.87 14.60
N PRO A 210 -25.79 23.03 14.38
CA PRO A 210 -25.39 23.93 13.30
C PRO A 210 -23.96 24.47 13.50
N SER A 211 -23.51 24.58 14.75
CA SER A 211 -22.16 24.97 15.13
C SER A 211 -21.69 24.21 16.38
N MET A 212 -20.39 23.94 16.47
CA MET A 212 -19.73 23.39 17.66
C MET A 212 -18.44 24.16 17.92
N ASP A 213 -18.18 24.53 19.18
CA ASP A 213 -16.97 25.25 19.60
C ASP A 213 -16.68 26.51 18.77
N GLY A 214 -17.74 27.25 18.42
CA GLY A 214 -17.66 28.50 17.66
C GLY A 214 -17.37 28.34 16.17
N LYS A 215 -17.46 27.11 15.63
CA LYS A 215 -17.29 26.81 14.20
C LYS A 215 -18.51 26.11 13.64
N ASP A 216 -18.81 26.35 12.36
CA ASP A 216 -19.84 25.61 11.65
C ASP A 216 -19.50 24.12 11.59
N THR A 217 -20.52 23.27 11.72
CA THR A 217 -20.34 21.83 11.55
C THR A 217 -20.45 21.41 10.09
N ILE A 218 -19.84 20.28 9.77
CA ILE A 218 -19.90 19.66 8.45
C ILE A 218 -20.38 18.22 8.63
N PRO A 219 -21.51 17.82 8.03
CA PRO A 219 -22.03 16.46 8.22
C PRO A 219 -21.11 15.39 7.60
N LEU A 220 -20.67 15.58 6.36
CA LEU A 220 -19.80 14.65 5.65
C LEU A 220 -18.67 15.39 4.93
N THR A 221 -17.42 14.95 5.11
CA THR A 221 -16.27 15.40 4.30
C THR A 221 -15.55 14.21 3.66
N MET A 222 -14.59 14.49 2.79
CA MET A 222 -13.77 13.50 2.08
C MET A 222 -12.32 13.99 2.01
N ASP A 223 -11.37 13.05 1.94
CA ASP A 223 -10.00 13.34 1.54
C ASP A 223 -9.96 13.46 0.01
N GLY A 224 -9.86 14.69 -0.48
CA GLY A 224 -9.80 14.99 -1.92
C GLY A 224 -8.48 14.61 -2.57
N GLU A 225 -7.40 14.50 -1.78
CA GLU A 225 -6.11 13.99 -2.25
C GLU A 225 -6.17 12.47 -2.46
N ASN A 226 -6.77 11.74 -1.51
CA ASN A 226 -7.11 10.32 -1.66
C ASN A 226 -8.53 10.11 -2.21
N PHE A 227 -8.81 10.69 -3.39
CA PHE A 227 -10.11 10.56 -4.04
C PHE A 227 -10.52 9.08 -4.21
N GLY A 228 -9.59 8.21 -4.61
CA GLY A 228 -9.86 6.80 -4.82
C GLY A 228 -10.31 6.08 -3.54
N GLY A 229 -9.62 6.30 -2.41
CA GLY A 229 -10.00 5.70 -1.13
C GLY A 229 -11.35 6.20 -0.60
N SER A 230 -11.57 7.52 -0.66
CA SER A 230 -12.85 8.12 -0.27
C SER A 230 -14.01 7.63 -1.14
N PHE A 231 -13.78 7.53 -2.44
CA PHE A 231 -14.77 7.10 -3.41
C PHE A 231 -15.07 5.59 -3.33
N ASN A 232 -14.08 4.76 -2.95
CA ASN A 232 -14.27 3.33 -2.72
C ASN A 232 -15.22 3.02 -1.54
N THR A 233 -15.38 3.91 -0.56
CA THR A 233 -16.44 3.80 0.45
C THR A 233 -17.83 3.79 -0.19
N PHE A 234 -18.09 4.71 -1.13
CA PHE A 234 -19.37 4.76 -1.84
C PHE A 234 -19.53 3.57 -2.79
N LYS A 235 -18.46 3.12 -3.45
CA LYS A 235 -18.51 1.86 -4.23
C LYS A 235 -18.90 0.67 -3.35
N GLY A 236 -18.30 0.58 -2.17
CA GLY A 236 -18.58 -0.43 -1.16
C GLY A 236 -20.06 -0.49 -0.79
N MET A 237 -20.68 0.68 -0.59
CA MET A 237 -22.11 0.83 -0.29
C MET A 237 -23.04 0.23 -1.36
N PHE A 238 -22.67 0.35 -2.64
CA PHE A 238 -23.44 -0.14 -3.79
C PHE A 238 -23.00 -1.55 -4.26
N GLY A 239 -22.03 -2.17 -3.58
CA GLY A 239 -21.49 -3.47 -3.98
C GLY A 239 -20.81 -3.43 -5.36
N LEU A 240 -20.19 -2.30 -5.70
CA LEU A 240 -19.44 -2.15 -6.94
C LEU A 240 -18.07 -2.83 -6.81
N MET A 241 -17.70 -3.58 -7.85
CA MET A 241 -16.40 -4.25 -7.95
C MET A 241 -15.39 -3.37 -8.72
N PRO A 242 -14.07 -3.66 -8.65
CA PRO A 242 -13.06 -2.88 -9.36
C PRO A 242 -13.21 -2.89 -10.90
N MET A 243 -13.90 -3.90 -11.43
CA MET A 243 -14.28 -4.04 -12.83
C MET A 243 -15.75 -4.47 -12.92
N PHE A 244 -16.40 -4.16 -14.03
CA PHE A 244 -17.76 -4.61 -14.32
C PHE A 244 -17.71 -5.83 -15.25
N GLU A 245 -18.12 -6.99 -14.74
CA GLU A 245 -18.25 -8.21 -15.55
C GLU A 245 -19.67 -8.30 -16.13
N ASP A 246 -19.76 -8.31 -17.46
CA ASP A 246 -21.02 -8.35 -18.20
C ASP A 246 -20.94 -9.39 -19.31
N ASN A 247 -21.64 -10.52 -19.14
CA ASN A 247 -21.71 -11.61 -20.11
C ASN A 247 -20.32 -12.12 -20.55
N GLY A 248 -19.42 -12.32 -19.59
CA GLY A 248 -18.04 -12.79 -19.84
C GLY A 248 -17.10 -11.72 -20.42
N LYS A 249 -17.53 -10.46 -20.47
CA LYS A 249 -16.68 -9.32 -20.83
C LYS A 249 -16.33 -8.51 -19.59
N ILE A 250 -15.06 -8.11 -19.50
CA ILE A 250 -14.57 -7.25 -18.43
C ILE A 250 -14.56 -5.80 -18.92
N LYS A 251 -15.31 -4.94 -18.23
CA LYS A 251 -15.52 -3.53 -18.56
C LYS A 251 -15.06 -2.62 -17.44
N PHE A 252 -14.90 -1.33 -17.74
CA PHE A 252 -14.72 -0.33 -16.70
C PHE A 252 -15.91 -0.34 -15.72
N ASP A 253 -15.63 -0.28 -14.42
CA ASP A 253 -16.62 -0.31 -13.34
C ASP A 253 -17.69 0.78 -13.47
N VAL A 254 -17.33 1.94 -14.01
CA VAL A 254 -18.24 3.07 -14.27
C VAL A 254 -19.37 2.74 -15.25
N LYS A 255 -19.27 1.63 -15.99
CA LYS A 255 -20.33 1.14 -16.87
C LYS A 255 -21.35 0.24 -16.15
N ASP A 256 -21.10 -0.14 -14.89
CA ASP A 256 -22.12 -0.80 -14.06
C ASP A 256 -23.30 0.16 -13.86
N PRO A 257 -24.56 -0.23 -14.15
CA PRO A 257 -25.73 0.62 -13.95
C PRO A 257 -25.83 1.25 -12.56
N LYS A 258 -25.41 0.52 -11.51
CA LYS A 258 -25.42 1.00 -10.11
C LYS A 258 -24.52 2.21 -9.88
N TYR A 259 -23.54 2.43 -10.75
CA TYR A 259 -22.61 3.53 -10.62
C TYR A 259 -23.29 4.89 -10.81
N ARG A 260 -24.28 4.97 -11.72
CA ARG A 260 -25.06 6.20 -11.90
C ARG A 260 -25.82 6.55 -10.61
N ASP A 261 -26.49 5.58 -10.01
CA ASP A 261 -27.27 5.79 -8.79
C ASP A 261 -26.38 6.28 -7.65
N MET A 262 -25.18 5.72 -7.53
CA MET A 262 -24.16 6.18 -6.58
C MET A 262 -23.77 7.65 -6.82
N ILE A 263 -23.51 8.04 -8.08
CA ILE A 263 -23.15 9.44 -8.41
C ILE A 263 -24.30 10.40 -8.13
N LEU A 264 -25.54 10.01 -8.44
CA LEU A 264 -26.72 10.82 -8.15
C LEU A 264 -26.96 10.95 -6.64
N TYR A 265 -26.70 9.90 -5.87
CA TYR A 265 -26.73 9.97 -4.41
C TYR A 265 -25.68 10.93 -3.86
N MET A 266 -24.42 10.83 -4.32
CA MET A 266 -23.38 11.78 -3.92
C MET A 266 -23.72 13.23 -4.31
N ASN A 267 -24.30 13.43 -5.50
CA ASN A 267 -24.78 14.75 -5.93
C ASN A 267 -25.91 15.26 -5.02
N ASP A 268 -26.84 14.42 -4.64
CA ASP A 268 -27.94 14.77 -3.72
C ASP A 268 -27.41 15.18 -2.34
N LEU A 269 -26.43 14.47 -1.77
CA LEU A 269 -25.75 14.88 -0.54
C LEU A 269 -25.09 16.25 -0.68
N TYR A 270 -24.40 16.49 -1.80
CA TYR A 270 -23.75 17.77 -2.08
C TYR A 270 -24.76 18.92 -2.23
N ARG A 271 -25.78 18.75 -3.06
CA ARG A 271 -26.83 19.78 -3.29
C ARG A 271 -27.67 20.07 -2.05
N SER A 272 -27.88 19.07 -1.19
CA SER A 272 -28.54 19.22 0.11
C SER A 272 -27.64 19.92 1.16
N GLY A 273 -26.39 20.24 0.81
CA GLY A 273 -25.42 20.85 1.70
C GLY A 273 -25.03 19.95 2.88
N LEU A 274 -25.10 18.63 2.69
CA LEU A 274 -24.69 17.62 3.67
C LEU A 274 -23.22 17.23 3.48
N MET A 275 -22.65 17.52 2.32
CA MET A 275 -21.23 17.31 2.01
C MET A 275 -20.44 18.63 2.08
N ASP A 276 -19.21 18.56 2.57
CA ASP A 276 -18.23 19.66 2.60
C ASP A 276 -18.09 20.29 1.21
N LYS A 277 -18.31 21.60 1.06
CA LYS A 277 -18.19 22.27 -0.25
C LYS A 277 -16.77 22.22 -0.81
N GLU A 278 -15.77 22.05 0.05
CA GLU A 278 -14.36 22.01 -0.31
C GLU A 278 -13.80 20.59 -0.40
N TRP A 279 -14.66 19.56 -0.34
CA TRP A 279 -14.24 18.16 -0.29
C TRP A 279 -13.20 17.80 -1.36
N ALA A 280 -13.37 18.32 -2.59
CA ALA A 280 -12.53 17.98 -3.74
C ALA A 280 -11.10 18.56 -3.69
N ILE A 281 -10.88 19.62 -2.90
CA ILE A 281 -9.59 20.29 -2.78
C ILE A 281 -8.91 20.05 -1.43
N ASN A 282 -9.58 19.37 -0.51
CA ASN A 282 -9.02 18.97 0.77
C ASN A 282 -7.77 18.10 0.52
N LYS A 283 -6.60 18.63 0.87
CA LYS A 283 -5.37 17.85 0.99
C LYS A 283 -5.35 17.10 2.30
N LYS A 284 -4.60 15.99 2.37
CA LYS A 284 -4.59 15.10 3.51
C LYS A 284 -4.43 15.84 4.84
N GLN A 285 -3.44 16.73 4.95
CA GLN A 285 -3.18 17.48 6.18
C GLN A 285 -4.34 18.42 6.58
N VAL A 286 -4.97 19.08 5.61
CA VAL A 286 -6.12 19.97 5.85
C VAL A 286 -7.35 19.17 6.27
N TRP A 287 -7.57 18.02 5.62
CA TRP A 287 -8.64 17.09 5.96
C TRP A 287 -8.47 16.54 7.39
N GLU A 288 -7.28 16.07 7.76
CA GLU A 288 -6.97 15.58 9.12
C GLU A 288 -7.19 16.68 10.17
N GLN A 289 -6.78 17.93 9.88
CA GLN A 289 -7.02 19.07 10.76
C GLN A 289 -8.51 19.38 10.93
N LYS A 290 -9.31 19.30 9.85
CA LYS A 290 -10.77 19.46 9.91
C LYS A 290 -11.40 18.39 10.80
N LEU A 291 -11.00 17.12 10.68
CA LEU A 291 -11.52 16.05 11.53
C LEU A 291 -11.17 16.26 13.01
N ALA A 292 -9.92 16.65 13.30
CA ALA A 292 -9.42 16.82 14.66
C ALA A 292 -10.13 17.95 15.44
N THR A 293 -10.82 18.87 14.76
CA THR A 293 -11.62 19.90 15.46
C THR A 293 -12.79 19.31 16.24
N GLY A 294 -13.27 18.12 15.85
CA GLY A 294 -14.48 17.51 16.39
C GLY A 294 -15.79 18.13 15.86
N THR A 295 -15.74 18.92 14.78
CA THR A 295 -16.94 19.55 14.16
C THR A 295 -17.45 18.80 12.94
N ILE A 296 -16.83 17.66 12.60
CA ILE A 296 -17.21 16.78 11.49
C ILE A 296 -17.93 15.56 12.06
N LEU A 297 -19.12 15.23 11.54
CA LEU A 297 -19.82 14.01 11.93
C LEU A 297 -19.20 12.78 11.25
N SER A 298 -19.01 12.83 9.93
CA SER A 298 -18.55 11.68 9.15
C SER A 298 -17.50 12.02 8.08
N THR A 299 -16.66 11.03 7.77
CA THR A 299 -15.79 11.03 6.59
C THR A 299 -15.73 9.64 5.95
N THR A 300 -15.58 9.62 4.63
CA THR A 300 -15.26 8.38 3.89
C THR A 300 -13.76 8.11 3.87
N GLY A 301 -13.36 6.92 3.41
CA GLY A 301 -11.96 6.50 3.30
C GLY A 301 -11.68 5.19 4.03
N SER A 302 -10.41 4.82 4.09
CA SER A 302 -9.98 3.66 4.86
C SER A 302 -10.19 3.95 6.35
N PHE A 303 -10.62 2.97 7.16
CA PHE A 303 -10.99 3.27 8.55
C PHE A 303 -9.83 3.74 9.44
N TRP A 304 -8.59 3.48 9.03
CA TRP A 304 -7.38 3.95 9.71
C TRP A 304 -6.94 5.34 9.26
N ASP A 305 -7.45 5.88 8.16
CA ASP A 305 -7.04 7.19 7.63
C ASP A 305 -7.30 8.32 8.65
N PRO A 306 -8.42 8.34 9.40
CA PRO A 306 -8.63 9.32 10.48
C PRO A 306 -7.74 9.16 11.72
N GLY A 307 -6.78 8.22 11.73
CA GLY A 307 -6.01 7.83 12.92
C GLY A 307 -5.40 9.01 13.69
N ALA A 308 -4.74 9.95 12.99
CA ALA A 308 -4.14 11.13 13.62
C ALA A 308 -5.19 12.05 14.27
N ALA A 309 -6.33 12.26 13.59
CA ALA A 309 -7.44 13.03 14.13
C ALA A 309 -8.08 12.32 15.33
N ASN A 310 -8.26 10.99 15.24
CA ASN A 310 -8.80 10.16 16.31
C ASN A 310 -7.91 10.16 17.56
N THR A 311 -6.59 10.26 17.43
CA THR A 311 -5.69 10.45 18.58
C THR A 311 -5.96 11.77 19.30
N ILE A 312 -6.19 12.85 18.57
CA ILE A 312 -6.50 14.18 19.15
C ILE A 312 -7.88 14.15 19.80
N LEU A 313 -8.90 13.62 19.11
CA LEU A 313 -10.26 13.51 19.64
C LEU A 313 -10.31 12.68 20.92
N LEU A 314 -9.64 11.52 20.94
CA LEU A 314 -9.53 10.69 22.14
C LEU A 314 -8.97 11.46 23.33
N LYS A 315 -7.88 12.20 23.12
CA LYS A 315 -7.20 12.96 24.18
C LYS A 315 -8.07 14.10 24.69
N ASP A 316 -8.71 14.85 23.79
CA ASP A 316 -9.37 16.11 24.13
C ASP A 316 -10.82 15.91 24.58
N ARG A 317 -11.49 14.83 24.11
CA ARG A 317 -12.93 14.63 24.28
C ARG A 317 -13.33 13.20 24.71
N GLY A 318 -12.39 12.25 24.78
CA GLY A 318 -12.64 10.87 25.20
C GLY A 318 -12.90 9.89 24.03
N GLU A 319 -12.90 8.59 24.33
CA GLU A 319 -12.90 7.51 23.32
C GLU A 319 -14.08 7.57 22.35
N GLU A 320 -15.28 7.86 22.84
CA GLU A 320 -16.49 7.85 22.00
C GLU A 320 -16.56 9.05 21.04
N SER A 321 -15.71 10.05 21.22
CA SER A 321 -15.58 11.19 20.29
C SER A 321 -14.76 10.87 19.04
N GLN A 322 -14.21 9.67 18.92
CA GLN A 322 -13.50 9.26 17.71
C GLN A 322 -14.49 8.96 16.57
N LEU A 323 -13.99 8.96 15.35
CA LEU A 323 -14.71 8.47 14.18
C LEU A 323 -14.55 6.94 14.09
N PHE A 324 -15.67 6.23 14.20
CA PHE A 324 -15.75 4.78 14.15
C PHE A 324 -16.31 4.31 12.80
N PRO A 325 -15.86 3.16 12.28
CA PRO A 325 -16.28 2.65 10.98
C PRO A 325 -17.68 2.02 11.04
N TYR A 326 -18.59 2.51 10.21
CA TYR A 326 -19.93 1.95 10.03
C TYR A 326 -20.17 1.54 8.59
N LYS A 327 -20.98 0.50 8.43
CA LYS A 327 -21.49 0.06 7.14
C LYS A 327 -22.74 0.85 6.79
N VAL A 328 -22.75 1.41 5.59
CA VAL A 328 -23.95 1.94 4.93
C VAL A 328 -24.26 1.06 3.72
N VAL A 329 -25.53 0.78 3.47
CA VAL A 329 -25.97 -0.08 2.36
C VAL A 329 -26.90 0.72 1.48
N ALA A 330 -26.69 0.71 0.17
CA ALA A 330 -27.61 1.33 -0.78
C ALA A 330 -29.03 0.74 -0.64
N ASP A 331 -30.06 1.56 -0.79
CA ASP A 331 -31.44 1.08 -0.65
C ASP A 331 -31.72 0.00 -1.71
N GLY A 332 -32.23 -1.16 -1.28
CA GLY A 332 -32.47 -2.31 -2.17
C GLY A 332 -31.25 -3.18 -2.48
N VAL A 333 -30.08 -2.88 -1.91
CA VAL A 333 -28.89 -3.75 -1.99
C VAL A 333 -28.85 -4.68 -0.78
N ASP A 334 -28.52 -5.96 -1.00
CA ASP A 334 -28.24 -6.92 0.06
C ASP A 334 -26.97 -6.50 0.82
N PRO A 335 -27.02 -6.31 2.16
CA PRO A 335 -25.84 -5.97 2.96
C PRO A 335 -24.64 -6.91 2.76
N GLY A 336 -24.88 -8.19 2.50
CA GLY A 336 -23.85 -9.20 2.21
C GLY A 336 -23.22 -9.09 0.82
N LYS A 337 -23.71 -8.17 -0.02
CA LYS A 337 -23.14 -7.85 -1.35
C LYS A 337 -22.37 -6.54 -1.37
N THR A 338 -22.21 -5.87 -0.23
CA THR A 338 -21.35 -4.70 -0.12
C THR A 338 -19.86 -5.08 -0.28
N THR A 339 -19.04 -4.12 -0.72
CA THR A 339 -17.66 -4.37 -1.18
C THR A 339 -16.64 -3.44 -0.51
N TYR A 340 -16.73 -3.26 0.81
CA TYR A 340 -15.85 -2.34 1.56
C TYR A 340 -14.42 -2.86 1.80
N GLY A 341 -14.13 -4.13 1.51
CA GLY A 341 -12.82 -4.75 1.81
C GLY A 341 -12.12 -5.34 0.60
N GLY A 342 -12.02 -4.61 -0.52
CA GLY A 342 -11.21 -5.06 -1.65
C GLY A 342 -9.72 -5.12 -1.28
N ARG A 343 -9.13 -6.32 -1.28
CA ARG A 343 -7.69 -6.54 -1.02
C ARG A 343 -7.09 -7.50 -2.03
N SER A 344 -5.82 -7.31 -2.34
CA SER A 344 -5.09 -8.28 -3.17
C SER A 344 -4.35 -9.28 -2.30
N SER A 345 -4.58 -10.57 -2.53
CA SER A 345 -3.78 -11.64 -1.93
C SER A 345 -2.32 -11.67 -2.42
N LEU A 346 -1.98 -10.92 -3.47
CA LEU A 346 -0.59 -10.76 -3.94
C LEU A 346 0.10 -9.54 -3.36
N GLY A 347 -0.58 -8.80 -2.48
CA GLY A 347 0.02 -7.68 -1.78
C GLY A 347 0.29 -6.46 -2.67
N TRP A 348 1.22 -5.62 -2.25
CA TRP A 348 1.34 -4.23 -2.74
C TRP A 348 2.59 -4.02 -3.58
N ASP A 349 3.73 -4.47 -3.07
CA ASP A 349 5.02 -4.20 -3.67
C ASP A 349 5.62 -5.44 -4.31
N ALA A 350 6.47 -5.24 -5.32
CA ALA A 350 7.26 -6.27 -5.97
C ALA A 350 8.74 -6.01 -5.69
N ILE A 351 9.37 -6.89 -4.89
CA ILE A 351 10.77 -6.76 -4.49
C ILE A 351 11.63 -7.69 -5.36
N THR A 352 12.59 -7.11 -6.06
CA THR A 352 13.32 -7.74 -7.18
C THR A 352 14.84 -7.75 -6.94
N ILE A 353 15.54 -8.67 -7.60
CA ILE A 353 17.01 -8.64 -7.71
C ILE A 353 17.38 -8.14 -9.11
N THR A 354 18.25 -7.14 -9.21
CA THR A 354 18.66 -6.60 -10.51
C THR A 354 19.81 -7.40 -11.13
N LYS A 355 20.00 -7.26 -12.44
CA LYS A 355 21.17 -7.83 -13.14
C LYS A 355 22.52 -7.25 -12.69
N LYS A 356 22.52 -6.12 -11.96
CA LYS A 356 23.74 -5.47 -11.45
C LYS A 356 24.17 -6.03 -10.10
N ASN A 357 23.29 -6.76 -9.41
CA ASN A 357 23.60 -7.41 -8.15
C ASN A 357 24.72 -8.45 -8.35
N LYS A 358 25.87 -8.22 -7.72
CA LYS A 358 27.05 -9.09 -7.84
C LYS A 358 27.00 -10.32 -6.93
N ASN A 359 26.03 -10.39 -6.03
CA ASN A 359 25.88 -11.43 -5.01
C ASN A 359 24.42 -11.95 -4.95
N PRO A 360 23.84 -12.45 -6.06
CA PRO A 360 22.43 -12.83 -6.11
C PRO A 360 22.09 -13.98 -5.15
N GLU A 361 23.03 -14.90 -4.92
CA GLU A 361 22.85 -16.03 -3.99
C GLU A 361 22.76 -15.56 -2.53
N ARG A 362 23.68 -14.67 -2.09
CA ARG A 362 23.64 -14.06 -0.75
C ARG A 362 22.41 -13.18 -0.58
N THR A 363 22.02 -12.47 -1.63
CA THR A 363 20.78 -11.66 -1.63
C THR A 363 19.55 -12.53 -1.48
N MET A 364 19.45 -13.67 -2.19
CA MET A 364 18.32 -14.59 -2.00
C MET A 364 18.31 -15.22 -0.59
N LYS A 365 19.46 -15.61 -0.03
CA LYS A 365 19.53 -16.10 1.36
C LYS A 365 19.04 -15.07 2.37
N PHE A 366 19.36 -13.79 2.15
CA PHE A 366 18.85 -12.67 2.94
C PHE A 366 17.33 -12.51 2.80
N MET A 367 16.81 -12.50 1.57
CA MET A 367 15.36 -12.42 1.30
C MET A 367 14.63 -13.61 1.92
N ASN A 368 15.22 -14.81 1.86
CA ASN A 368 14.68 -16.02 2.48
C ASN A 368 14.61 -15.91 4.00
N PHE A 369 15.69 -15.45 4.65
CA PHE A 369 15.68 -15.20 6.09
C PHE A 369 14.57 -14.21 6.48
N LEU A 370 14.45 -13.09 5.78
CA LEU A 370 13.41 -12.10 6.08
C LEU A 370 11.99 -12.62 5.83
N ALA A 371 11.79 -13.48 4.82
CA ALA A 371 10.52 -14.10 4.54
C ALA A 371 10.13 -15.20 5.54
N SER A 372 11.11 -15.85 6.17
CA SER A 372 10.90 -16.94 7.14
C SER A 372 10.05 -16.52 8.34
N GLU A 373 9.49 -17.51 9.05
CA GLU A 373 8.75 -17.29 10.30
C GLU A 373 9.52 -16.39 11.29
N GLU A 374 10.80 -16.69 11.50
CA GLU A 374 11.69 -15.91 12.37
C GLU A 374 11.87 -14.48 11.84
N GLY A 375 12.02 -14.33 10.52
CA GLY A 375 12.12 -13.04 9.85
C GLY A 375 10.87 -12.19 10.02
N GLN A 376 9.67 -12.77 9.86
CA GLN A 376 8.40 -12.08 10.08
C GLN A 376 8.33 -11.51 11.50
N TYR A 377 8.65 -12.32 12.52
CA TYR A 377 8.66 -11.85 13.91
C TYR A 377 9.76 -10.83 14.17
N LEU A 378 10.97 -11.01 13.63
CA LEU A 378 12.02 -10.01 13.79
C LEU A 378 11.61 -8.64 13.21
N LEU A 379 11.02 -8.64 12.01
CA LEU A 379 10.58 -7.42 11.33
C LEU A 379 9.39 -6.76 12.04
N MET A 380 8.42 -7.55 12.51
CA MET A 380 7.14 -7.03 12.99
C MET A 380 6.97 -7.02 14.51
N TRP A 381 7.80 -7.76 15.26
CA TRP A 381 7.80 -7.83 16.73
C TRP A 381 9.12 -7.43 17.36
N GLY A 382 10.22 -7.49 16.60
CA GLY A 382 11.56 -7.18 17.09
C GLY A 382 12.25 -8.37 17.75
N ILE A 383 13.12 -8.07 18.71
CA ILE A 383 14.07 -9.03 19.30
C ILE A 383 13.50 -9.66 20.59
N GLU A 384 13.58 -10.99 20.69
CA GLU A 384 13.26 -11.75 21.91
C GLU A 384 14.11 -11.28 23.11
N GLY A 385 13.51 -11.23 24.31
CA GLY A 385 14.16 -10.77 25.54
C GLY A 385 14.28 -9.25 25.64
N GLN A 386 14.03 -8.51 24.55
CA GLN A 386 14.02 -7.05 24.51
C GLN A 386 12.63 -6.46 24.24
N HIS A 387 11.91 -7.02 23.25
CA HIS A 387 10.63 -6.51 22.80
C HIS A 387 9.48 -7.48 23.07
N TRP A 388 9.77 -8.78 23.10
CA TRP A 388 8.82 -9.84 23.38
C TRP A 388 9.52 -11.01 24.06
N ASP A 389 8.76 -11.91 24.68
CA ASP A 389 9.26 -13.15 25.27
C ASP A 389 8.37 -14.32 24.85
N MET A 390 8.95 -15.53 24.78
CA MET A 390 8.18 -16.75 24.59
C MET A 390 7.47 -17.14 25.89
N LYS A 391 6.13 -17.26 25.86
CA LYS A 391 5.33 -17.75 26.99
C LYS A 391 4.31 -18.77 26.48
N ASP A 392 4.30 -19.95 27.08
CA ASP A 392 3.40 -21.05 26.71
C ASP A 392 3.44 -21.39 25.21
N GLY A 393 4.63 -21.31 24.60
CA GLY A 393 4.84 -21.55 23.17
C GLY A 393 4.31 -20.46 22.25
N LYS A 394 4.01 -19.26 22.78
CA LYS A 394 3.54 -18.10 22.02
C LYS A 394 4.38 -16.86 22.24
N HIS A 395 4.54 -16.06 21.19
CA HIS A 395 5.11 -14.72 21.26
C HIS A 395 4.22 -13.84 22.14
N THR A 396 4.80 -13.28 23.19
CA THR A 396 4.12 -12.33 24.07
C THR A 396 4.88 -11.02 24.07
N PRO A 397 4.29 -9.92 23.56
CA PRO A 397 4.98 -8.64 23.51
C PRO A 397 5.11 -8.08 24.92
N ARG A 398 6.20 -7.36 25.14
CA ARG A 398 6.40 -6.66 26.41
C ARG A 398 5.49 -5.43 26.46
N PRO A 399 4.91 -5.09 27.61
CA PRO A 399 3.92 -4.00 27.71
C PRO A 399 4.44 -2.65 27.19
N GLU A 400 5.73 -2.35 27.39
CA GLU A 400 6.38 -1.13 26.92
C GLU A 400 6.39 -1.01 25.39
N VAL A 401 6.42 -2.12 24.65
CA VAL A 401 6.37 -2.11 23.18
C VAL A 401 5.00 -1.65 22.70
N LEU A 402 3.95 -2.26 23.26
CA LEU A 402 2.58 -1.87 22.96
C LEU A 402 2.30 -0.41 23.35
N GLN A 403 2.84 0.03 24.50
CA GLN A 403 2.69 1.41 24.94
C GLN A 403 3.47 2.39 24.05
N GLY A 404 4.65 2.02 23.56
CA GLY A 404 5.44 2.82 22.62
C GLY A 404 4.66 3.14 21.34
N PHE A 405 4.04 2.12 20.72
CA PHE A 405 3.19 2.32 19.55
C PHE A 405 1.93 3.14 19.83
N LYS A 406 1.33 3.01 21.03
CA LYS A 406 0.18 3.84 21.44
C LYS A 406 0.56 5.30 21.64
N ASN A 407 1.77 5.58 22.13
CA ASN A 407 2.24 6.93 22.40
C ASN A 407 2.60 7.68 21.11
N ASP A 408 3.45 7.07 20.27
CA ASP A 408 3.84 7.62 18.97
C ASP A 408 4.27 6.48 18.04
N TRP A 409 3.32 6.02 17.23
CA TRP A 409 3.54 4.94 16.28
C TRP A 409 4.75 5.18 15.36
N ASN A 410 4.87 6.39 14.82
CA ASN A 410 5.87 6.70 13.81
C ASN A 410 7.26 6.80 14.42
N ALA A 411 7.39 7.47 15.56
CA ALA A 411 8.66 7.57 16.28
C ALA A 411 9.13 6.19 16.75
N TYR A 412 8.22 5.40 17.34
CA TYR A 412 8.58 4.09 17.89
C TYR A 412 8.96 3.08 16.80
N ALA A 413 8.23 3.04 15.68
CA ALA A 413 8.60 2.22 14.52
C ALA A 413 9.97 2.62 13.96
N LYS A 414 10.27 3.92 13.90
CA LYS A 414 11.55 4.44 13.40
C LYS A 414 12.72 4.08 14.32
N GLU A 415 12.53 4.22 15.63
CA GLU A 415 13.55 3.93 16.64
C GLU A 415 13.88 2.43 16.73
N THR A 416 12.84 1.60 16.88
CA THR A 416 13.02 0.17 17.10
C THR A 416 13.25 -0.59 15.80
N GLY A 417 12.65 -0.12 14.70
CA GLY A 417 12.57 -0.85 13.43
C GLY A 417 11.43 -1.87 13.36
N ILE A 418 10.68 -2.03 14.45
CA ILE A 418 9.48 -2.88 14.47
C ILE A 418 8.45 -2.29 13.51
N ARG A 419 7.96 -3.13 12.59
CA ARG A 419 7.00 -2.75 11.53
C ARG A 419 7.53 -1.66 10.57
N LYS A 420 8.83 -1.38 10.58
CA LYS A 420 9.46 -0.36 9.72
C LYS A 420 9.82 -0.90 8.35
N TRP A 421 10.46 -2.07 8.34
CA TRP A 421 10.92 -2.76 7.14
C TRP A 421 9.84 -3.76 6.72
N THR A 422 8.87 -3.30 5.96
CA THR A 422 7.70 -4.10 5.56
C THR A 422 7.97 -4.94 4.31
N TRP A 423 9.15 -5.55 4.25
CA TRP A 423 9.59 -6.38 3.14
C TRP A 423 9.17 -7.82 3.35
N PHE A 424 8.66 -8.47 2.29
CA PHE A 424 8.28 -9.90 2.30
C PHE A 424 7.25 -10.29 3.37
N ILE A 425 6.45 -9.34 3.86
CA ILE A 425 5.50 -9.60 4.95
C ILE A 425 4.36 -10.49 4.50
N LYS A 426 4.03 -11.50 5.28
CA LYS A 426 2.84 -12.33 5.08
C LYS A 426 1.67 -11.77 5.90
N ASN A 427 0.47 -11.72 5.33
CA ASN A 427 -0.73 -11.39 6.10
C ASN A 427 -1.14 -12.57 7.02
N GLY A 428 -1.85 -12.22 8.09
CA GLY A 428 -2.39 -13.16 9.06
C GLY A 428 -1.41 -13.54 10.17
N ASN A 429 -1.52 -14.79 10.62
CA ASN A 429 -0.85 -15.27 11.83
C ASN A 429 0.36 -16.16 11.52
N GLY A 430 1.30 -16.16 12.45
CA GLY A 430 2.36 -17.15 12.51
C GLY A 430 1.89 -18.49 13.07
N SER A 431 2.82 -19.42 13.09
CA SER A 431 2.66 -20.82 13.51
C SER A 431 2.15 -21.00 14.94
N ASP A 432 2.40 -20.04 15.83
CA ASP A 432 1.92 -20.04 17.21
C ASP A 432 0.51 -19.41 17.39
N GLY A 433 -0.07 -18.94 16.29
CA GLY A 433 -1.39 -18.30 16.24
C GLY A 433 -1.40 -16.82 16.58
N THR A 434 -0.27 -16.20 16.88
CA THR A 434 -0.17 -14.75 17.05
C THR A 434 -0.05 -14.05 15.68
N PRO A 435 -0.56 -12.82 15.53
CA PRO A 435 -0.49 -12.13 14.25
C PRO A 435 0.93 -11.66 13.93
N TYR A 436 1.33 -11.69 12.67
CA TYR A 436 2.63 -11.14 12.29
C TYR A 436 2.69 -9.64 12.56
N ASP A 437 1.69 -8.84 12.16
CA ASP A 437 1.66 -7.39 12.43
C ASP A 437 1.28 -7.10 13.90
N LEU A 438 2.24 -7.24 14.83
CA LEU A 438 2.05 -6.97 16.26
C LEU A 438 1.34 -5.63 16.53
N PRO A 439 1.86 -4.49 16.04
CA PRO A 439 1.27 -3.19 16.39
C PRO A 439 -0.14 -3.03 15.85
N GLY A 440 -0.44 -3.59 14.67
CA GLY A 440 -1.73 -3.44 14.02
C GLY A 440 -2.77 -4.52 14.35
N ARG A 441 -2.37 -5.65 14.93
CA ARG A 441 -3.23 -6.86 15.02
C ARG A 441 -3.28 -7.52 16.39
N TYR A 442 -2.24 -7.41 17.22
CA TYR A 442 -2.17 -8.15 18.49
C TYR A 442 -3.20 -7.65 19.52
N GLN A 443 -3.32 -6.33 19.67
CA GLN A 443 -4.35 -5.68 20.48
C GLN A 443 -5.14 -4.71 19.61
N ARG A 444 -6.39 -5.05 19.33
CA ARG A 444 -7.30 -4.21 18.54
C ARG A 444 -7.94 -3.15 19.41
N GLY A 445 -7.80 -1.89 19.00
CA GLY A 445 -8.51 -0.77 19.62
C GLY A 445 -10.00 -0.83 19.33
N ALA A 446 -10.78 0.02 20.01
CA ALA A 446 -12.24 0.06 19.84
C ALA A 446 -12.65 0.33 18.37
N VAL A 447 -11.89 1.19 17.66
CA VAL A 447 -12.12 1.51 16.24
C VAL A 447 -11.94 0.27 15.35
N ASP A 448 -10.85 -0.49 15.53
CA ASP A 448 -10.61 -1.74 14.79
C ASP A 448 -11.68 -2.80 15.07
N GLN A 449 -12.06 -2.96 16.34
CA GLN A 449 -13.09 -3.92 16.73
C GLN A 449 -14.44 -3.57 16.10
N MET A 450 -14.77 -2.27 16.02
CA MET A 450 -15.95 -1.80 15.30
C MET A 450 -15.85 -2.09 13.80
N ALA A 451 -14.67 -1.93 13.19
CA ALA A 451 -14.45 -2.24 11.78
C ALA A 451 -14.76 -3.71 11.49
N LEU A 452 -14.16 -4.59 12.28
CA LEU A 452 -14.35 -6.03 12.17
C LEU A 452 -15.82 -6.41 12.36
N LYS A 453 -16.48 -5.86 13.38
CA LYS A 453 -17.89 -6.11 13.66
C LYS A 453 -18.81 -5.69 12.51
N ASN A 454 -18.52 -4.55 11.88
CA ASN A 454 -19.43 -3.93 10.91
C ASN A 454 -19.19 -4.32 9.45
N LEU A 455 -17.97 -4.74 9.08
CA LEU A 455 -17.53 -4.76 7.67
C LEU A 455 -16.85 -6.07 7.23
N SER A 456 -16.58 -7.02 8.12
CA SER A 456 -15.81 -8.24 7.75
C SER A 456 -16.51 -9.17 6.75
N ASP A 457 -17.81 -9.01 6.56
CA ASP A 457 -18.64 -9.72 5.57
C ASP A 457 -18.59 -9.07 4.17
N SER A 458 -17.80 -8.02 3.98
CA SER A 458 -17.69 -7.26 2.72
C SER A 458 -16.27 -7.25 2.11
N VAL A 459 -15.41 -8.16 2.60
CA VAL A 459 -14.03 -8.34 2.15
C VAL A 459 -14.00 -9.31 0.98
N TYR A 460 -13.19 -9.00 -0.04
CA TYR A 460 -13.03 -9.84 -1.23
C TYR A 460 -11.62 -9.73 -1.80
N ASP A 461 -11.17 -10.80 -2.47
CA ASP A 461 -9.88 -10.79 -3.17
C ASP A 461 -10.03 -10.10 -4.53
N SER A 462 -9.35 -8.97 -4.70
CA SER A 462 -9.37 -8.18 -5.93
C SER A 462 -8.34 -8.64 -6.95
N VAL A 463 -7.48 -9.60 -6.61
CA VAL A 463 -6.29 -9.97 -7.40
C VAL A 463 -6.60 -10.26 -8.86
N ILE A 464 -7.74 -10.89 -9.15
CA ILE A 464 -8.08 -11.30 -10.51
C ILE A 464 -8.21 -10.11 -11.47
N TYR A 465 -8.55 -8.92 -10.96
CA TYR A 465 -8.73 -7.71 -11.76
C TYR A 465 -7.47 -6.85 -11.91
N GLU A 466 -6.37 -7.18 -11.22
CA GLU A 466 -5.23 -6.26 -11.14
C GLU A 466 -4.29 -6.39 -12.34
N GLY A 467 -3.88 -5.29 -12.98
CA GLY A 467 -2.90 -5.37 -14.08
C GLY A 467 -3.38 -6.19 -15.28
N ILE A 468 -4.69 -6.22 -15.54
CA ILE A 468 -5.28 -6.79 -16.77
C ILE A 468 -5.29 -5.79 -17.93
N GLY A 469 -4.77 -4.57 -17.71
CA GLY A 469 -4.73 -3.52 -18.72
C GLY A 469 -3.74 -3.72 -19.84
N PRO A 470 -3.84 -2.88 -20.89
CA PRO A 470 -2.89 -2.85 -21.98
C PRO A 470 -1.46 -2.59 -21.49
N GLN A 471 -0.50 -3.22 -22.18
CA GLN A 471 0.92 -2.98 -21.92
C GLN A 471 1.27 -1.50 -22.16
N GLY A 472 2.07 -0.91 -21.27
CA GLY A 472 2.46 0.49 -21.41
C GLY A 472 3.26 0.75 -22.70
N GLY A 473 3.04 1.91 -23.31
CA GLY A 473 3.66 2.30 -24.59
C GLY A 473 2.85 1.90 -25.83
N THR A 474 1.74 1.17 -25.66
CA THR A 474 0.79 0.88 -26.73
C THR A 474 -0.22 2.02 -26.95
N PRO A 475 -0.83 2.14 -28.14
CA PRO A 475 -1.96 3.05 -28.35
C PRO A 475 -3.12 2.82 -27.37
N GLU A 476 -3.37 1.56 -26.99
CA GLU A 476 -4.44 1.19 -26.07
C GLU A 476 -4.15 1.62 -24.63
N ALA A 477 -2.89 1.61 -24.18
CA ALA A 477 -2.52 2.18 -22.88
C ALA A 477 -2.73 3.72 -22.85
N LEU A 478 -2.51 4.41 -23.97
CA LEU A 478 -2.87 5.83 -24.08
C LEU A 478 -4.40 6.03 -24.04
N ASN A 479 -5.17 5.12 -24.63
CA ASN A 479 -6.63 5.18 -24.56
C ASN A 479 -7.12 4.94 -23.12
N GLU A 480 -6.56 3.95 -22.41
CA GLU A 480 -6.88 3.67 -21.01
C GLU A 480 -6.61 4.88 -20.10
N GLN A 481 -5.45 5.52 -20.26
CA GLN A 481 -5.14 6.74 -19.50
C GLN A 481 -6.14 7.87 -19.81
N LYS A 482 -6.46 8.10 -21.09
CA LYS A 482 -7.47 9.10 -21.49
C LYS A 482 -8.84 8.80 -20.89
N VAL A 483 -9.28 7.54 -20.92
CA VAL A 483 -10.54 7.10 -20.31
C VAL A 483 -10.53 7.36 -18.81
N THR A 484 -9.44 7.00 -18.12
CA THR A 484 -9.27 7.25 -16.67
C THR A 484 -9.35 8.73 -16.34
N ASP A 485 -8.71 9.59 -17.14
CA ASP A 485 -8.74 11.05 -16.96
C ASP A 485 -10.14 11.63 -17.22
N ILE A 486 -10.83 11.15 -18.25
CA ILE A 486 -12.23 11.52 -18.54
C ILE A 486 -13.13 11.20 -17.36
N VAL A 487 -13.04 9.97 -16.84
CA VAL A 487 -13.83 9.52 -15.68
C VAL A 487 -13.53 10.41 -14.48
N LYS A 488 -12.25 10.54 -14.10
CA LYS A 488 -11.85 11.33 -12.93
C LYS A 488 -12.38 12.77 -12.99
N GLN A 489 -12.26 13.44 -14.14
CA GLN A 489 -12.73 14.81 -14.30
C GLN A 489 -14.26 14.93 -14.29
N ALA A 490 -14.96 13.97 -14.90
CA ALA A 490 -16.40 14.01 -15.01
C ALA A 490 -17.10 13.69 -13.68
N LEU A 491 -16.59 12.72 -12.90
CA LEU A 491 -17.21 12.32 -11.63
C LEU A 491 -17.24 13.48 -10.63
N THR A 492 -16.13 14.21 -10.45
CA THR A 492 -16.11 15.39 -9.58
C THR A 492 -17.12 16.44 -10.02
N LYS A 493 -17.22 16.71 -11.33
CA LYS A 493 -18.19 17.67 -11.87
C LYS A 493 -19.63 17.21 -11.69
N ALA A 494 -19.93 15.93 -11.90
CA ALA A 494 -21.26 15.36 -11.72
C ALA A 494 -21.71 15.44 -10.26
N ILE A 495 -20.83 15.09 -9.31
CA ILE A 495 -21.10 15.22 -7.87
C ILE A 495 -21.41 16.69 -7.51
N MET A 496 -20.66 17.65 -8.06
CA MET A 496 -20.82 19.07 -7.76
C MET A 496 -21.88 19.80 -8.60
N ALA A 497 -22.57 19.09 -9.51
CA ALA A 497 -23.57 19.69 -10.39
C ALA A 497 -24.74 20.30 -9.61
N LYS A 498 -25.35 21.35 -10.17
CA LYS A 498 -26.42 22.10 -9.49
C LYS A 498 -27.76 21.37 -9.49
N THR A 499 -27.94 20.42 -10.41
CA THR A 499 -29.15 19.62 -10.54
C THR A 499 -28.82 18.16 -10.80
N ALA A 500 -29.77 17.27 -10.47
CA ALA A 500 -29.65 15.84 -10.79
C ALA A 500 -29.63 15.59 -12.31
N ASP A 501 -30.35 16.40 -13.09
CA ASP A 501 -30.36 16.32 -14.56
C ASP A 501 -29.02 16.73 -15.15
N GLU A 502 -28.39 17.78 -14.61
CA GLU A 502 -27.03 18.19 -14.99
C GLU A 502 -26.01 17.10 -14.61
N ALA A 503 -26.10 16.52 -13.41
CA ALA A 503 -25.25 15.40 -13.00
C ALA A 503 -25.39 14.21 -13.95
N SER A 504 -26.63 13.85 -14.30
CA SER A 504 -26.94 12.77 -15.25
C SER A 504 -26.38 13.07 -16.64
N SER A 505 -26.53 14.30 -17.12
CA SER A 505 -26.02 14.73 -18.42
C SER A 505 -24.49 14.70 -18.49
N ILE A 506 -23.80 15.09 -17.40
CA ILE A 506 -22.35 14.98 -17.29
C ILE A 506 -21.92 13.51 -17.33
N PHE A 507 -22.65 12.63 -16.63
CA PHE A 507 -22.38 11.19 -16.63
C PHE A 507 -22.60 10.55 -18.02
N ASP A 508 -23.67 10.93 -18.73
CA ASP A 508 -23.93 10.46 -20.11
C ASP A 508 -22.83 10.91 -21.06
N LYS A 509 -22.44 12.19 -20.96
CA LYS A 509 -21.34 12.74 -21.75
C LYS A 509 -20.04 12.00 -21.45
N MET A 510 -19.76 11.70 -20.19
CA MET A 510 -18.58 10.93 -19.79
C MET A 510 -18.55 9.57 -20.48
N LEU A 511 -19.64 8.79 -20.45
CA LEU A 511 -19.71 7.50 -21.14
C LEU A 511 -19.51 7.64 -22.65
N SER A 512 -20.08 8.69 -23.26
CA SER A 512 -19.86 8.99 -24.69
C SER A 512 -18.42 9.37 -25.00
N ASP A 513 -17.78 10.18 -24.14
CA ASP A 513 -16.40 10.60 -24.29
C ASP A 513 -15.43 9.42 -24.10
N MET A 514 -15.71 8.51 -23.16
CA MET A 514 -14.97 7.26 -22.98
C MET A 514 -15.02 6.41 -24.25
N LYS A 515 -16.21 6.29 -24.85
CA LYS A 515 -16.38 5.59 -26.13
C LYS A 515 -15.58 6.24 -27.26
N ALA A 516 -15.62 7.56 -27.36
CA ALA A 516 -14.81 8.31 -28.32
C ALA A 516 -13.29 8.15 -28.07
N ALA A 517 -12.89 7.98 -26.81
CA ALA A 517 -11.51 7.72 -26.41
C ALA A 517 -11.05 6.27 -26.64
N GLY A 518 -11.95 5.37 -27.03
CA GLY A 518 -11.62 3.99 -27.39
C GLY A 518 -11.66 3.01 -26.22
N ASP A 519 -12.52 3.24 -25.22
CA ASP A 519 -12.72 2.33 -24.09
C ASP A 519 -12.99 0.87 -24.50
N GLU A 520 -13.80 0.62 -25.53
CA GLU A 520 -14.15 -0.74 -26.01
C GLU A 520 -12.91 -1.53 -26.47
N LYS A 521 -11.87 -0.85 -26.97
CA LYS A 521 -10.60 -1.49 -27.32
C LYS A 521 -9.81 -1.91 -26.09
N VAL A 522 -9.87 -1.09 -25.04
CA VAL A 522 -9.22 -1.39 -23.74
C VAL A 522 -9.95 -2.54 -23.06
N GLU A 523 -11.29 -2.54 -23.05
CA GLU A 523 -12.12 -3.59 -22.46
C GLU A 523 -11.93 -4.97 -23.15
N ALA A 524 -11.67 -4.97 -24.45
CA ALA A 524 -11.30 -6.19 -25.17
C ALA A 524 -9.99 -6.78 -24.61
N ILE A 525 -8.99 -5.93 -24.33
CA ILE A 525 -7.72 -6.35 -23.71
C ILE A 525 -7.93 -6.82 -22.28
N TYR A 526 -8.73 -6.10 -21.47
CA TYR A 526 -9.09 -6.54 -20.13
C TYR A 526 -9.67 -7.96 -20.13
N THR A 527 -10.61 -8.21 -21.05
CA THR A 527 -11.26 -9.52 -21.19
C THR A 527 -10.26 -10.61 -21.59
N THR A 528 -9.40 -10.35 -22.58
CA THR A 528 -8.36 -11.30 -22.99
C THR A 528 -7.40 -11.61 -21.86
N ASN A 529 -6.86 -10.58 -21.19
CA ASN A 529 -5.88 -10.74 -20.12
C ASN A 529 -6.47 -11.43 -18.88
N TYR A 530 -7.73 -11.13 -18.55
CA TYR A 530 -8.48 -11.81 -17.50
C TYR A 530 -8.59 -13.31 -17.77
N ASN A 531 -9.00 -13.69 -18.99
CA ASN A 531 -9.11 -15.10 -19.38
C ASN A 531 -7.74 -15.80 -19.40
N SER A 532 -6.71 -15.16 -19.96
CA SER A 532 -5.34 -15.71 -19.96
C SER A 532 -4.81 -15.93 -18.54
N ARG A 533 -5.14 -15.05 -17.60
CA ARG A 533 -4.78 -15.21 -16.19
C ARG A 533 -5.49 -16.39 -15.54
N LEU A 534 -6.80 -16.55 -15.78
CA LEU A 534 -7.55 -17.69 -15.28
C LEU A 534 -6.94 -19.02 -15.75
N GLU A 535 -6.44 -19.09 -16.99
CA GLU A 535 -5.72 -20.27 -17.48
C GLU A 535 -4.33 -20.43 -16.85
N LEU A 536 -3.58 -19.34 -16.64
CA LEU A 536 -2.25 -19.39 -16.03
C LEU A 536 -2.27 -19.85 -14.56
N TRP A 537 -3.38 -19.61 -13.86
CA TRP A 537 -3.57 -19.96 -12.46
C TRP A 537 -4.23 -21.33 -12.24
N LYS A 538 -4.56 -22.07 -13.30
CA LYS A 538 -4.90 -23.49 -13.23
C LYS A 538 -3.63 -24.32 -13.07
#